data_AF-A0A803Q5S4-F1
#
_entry.id   AF-A0A803Q5S4-F1
#
_cell.length_a   1.000
_cell.length_b   1.000
_cell.length_c   1.000
_cell.angle_alpha   90.00
_cell.angle_beta   90.00
_cell.angle_gamma   90.00
#
_symmetry.space_group_name_H-M   'P 1'
#
loop_
_entity.id
_entity.type
_entity.pdbx_description
1 polymer ?
#
loop_
_entity_poly.entity_id
_entity_poly.type
_entity_poly.pdbx_seq_one_letter_code
_entity_poly.pdbx_strand_id
1 'polypeptide(L)'
;MEIIVPAISSRKKLQNIFLLLIILSSQIFSSLNIAKAELKSSQSHFAKISRKPIPSNFCKNLPFPSDCESIYLTGFSTSFPSSKQDLFDHSVQYTIGKAHWTRTLAHDLSFTSSKRLGAHSETAAIIDCLELLDDTVDLLSNVVVSRNEVPKTYRDDDVHTWLSAALTNQETCLESLETHRLESEKATMATSARNLSQLITNSLSLYLSSTKSKSGAGAGARKLLSVGEFPAWVPAGDRQLLEAPVEEIKAHAVVAKDGSGSHGTIGAAIDELSASMAEGGRTVIQIKAGTYQEYIKIPTKQKNVLLVGEGKGKTVIVGNKNSDDGSTTYNSATVGNCSFHSSVNSRFSFNYLFCFQIFVCYLNFWSVKNK
;
A
#
# COMPACT_ATOMS: atom_id res chain seq x y z
N MET A 1 -61.91 -23.27 -66.30
CA MET A 1 -61.12 -23.94 -65.25
C MET A 1 -60.76 -22.87 -64.25
N GLU A 2 -61.66 -22.59 -63.30
CA GLU A 2 -61.43 -21.62 -62.23
C GLU A 2 -61.13 -22.37 -60.93
N ILE A 3 -59.99 -22.03 -60.33
CA ILE A 3 -59.44 -22.67 -59.15
C ILE A 3 -60.01 -21.95 -57.92
N ILE A 4 -60.80 -22.67 -57.12
CA ILE A 4 -61.24 -22.22 -55.79
C ILE A 4 -60.07 -22.45 -54.81
N VAL A 5 -59.49 -21.37 -54.28
CA VAL A 5 -58.47 -21.41 -53.20
C VAL A 5 -59.16 -21.13 -51.85
N PRO A 6 -58.90 -21.90 -50.77
CA PRO A 6 -59.64 -21.75 -49.52
C PRO A 6 -59.04 -20.67 -48.61
N ALA A 7 -59.78 -19.57 -48.37
CA ALA A 7 -59.36 -18.44 -47.54
C ALA A 7 -59.74 -18.54 -46.03
N ILE A 8 -59.99 -19.73 -45.48
CA ILE A 8 -60.55 -19.91 -44.12
C ILE A 8 -59.49 -20.34 -43.07
N SER A 9 -58.30 -20.79 -43.48
CA SER A 9 -57.26 -21.33 -42.57
C SER A 9 -56.39 -20.26 -41.86
N SER A 10 -56.29 -19.06 -42.43
CA SER A 10 -55.38 -18.00 -41.92
C SER A 10 -55.93 -17.25 -40.70
N ARG A 11 -57.26 -17.01 -40.62
CA ARG A 11 -57.86 -16.24 -39.51
C ARG A 11 -57.76 -16.95 -38.16
N LYS A 12 -57.95 -18.28 -38.13
CA LYS A 12 -57.83 -19.08 -36.88
C LYS A 12 -56.37 -19.15 -36.40
N LYS A 13 -55.39 -19.22 -37.30
CA LYS A 13 -53.97 -19.15 -36.96
C LYS A 13 -53.59 -17.77 -36.40
N LEU A 14 -54.09 -16.69 -37.00
CA LEU A 14 -53.87 -15.33 -36.53
C LEU A 14 -54.50 -15.09 -35.14
N GLN A 15 -55.71 -15.60 -34.91
CA GLN A 15 -56.37 -15.56 -33.60
C GLN A 15 -55.59 -16.33 -32.52
N ASN A 16 -55.07 -17.52 -32.85
CA ASN A 16 -54.28 -18.31 -31.91
C ASN A 16 -52.94 -17.65 -31.57
N ILE A 17 -52.28 -17.01 -32.55
CA ILE A 17 -51.05 -16.25 -32.31
C ILE A 17 -51.32 -15.03 -31.40
N PHE A 18 -52.43 -14.32 -31.63
CA PHE A 18 -52.81 -13.17 -30.81
C PHE A 18 -53.12 -13.58 -29.36
N LEU A 19 -53.81 -14.71 -29.16
CA LEU A 19 -54.07 -15.27 -27.82
C LEU A 19 -52.76 -15.69 -27.11
N LEU A 20 -51.81 -16.29 -27.81
CA LEU A 20 -50.50 -16.64 -27.25
C LEU A 20 -49.68 -15.41 -26.84
N LEU A 21 -49.72 -14.32 -27.62
CA LEU A 21 -49.04 -13.07 -27.29
C LEU A 21 -49.64 -12.39 -26.05
N ILE A 22 -50.97 -12.43 -25.90
CA ILE A 22 -51.64 -11.92 -24.69
C ILE A 22 -51.22 -12.73 -23.46
N ILE A 23 -51.19 -14.06 -23.56
CA ILE A 23 -50.77 -14.93 -22.45
C ILE A 23 -49.29 -14.70 -22.09
N LEU A 24 -48.40 -14.55 -23.07
CA LEU A 24 -46.99 -14.25 -22.81
C LEU A 24 -46.82 -12.87 -22.15
N SER A 25 -47.59 -11.86 -22.56
CA SER A 25 -47.53 -10.52 -21.97
C SER A 25 -47.99 -10.49 -20.51
N SER A 26 -49.00 -11.30 -20.14
CA SER A 26 -49.51 -11.35 -18.77
C SER A 26 -48.55 -12.09 -17.82
N GLN A 27 -47.84 -13.11 -18.32
CA GLN A 27 -46.77 -13.78 -17.56
C GLN A 27 -45.59 -12.85 -17.30
N ILE A 28 -45.14 -12.07 -18.29
CA ILE A 28 -44.05 -11.09 -18.13
C ILE A 28 -44.45 -9.99 -17.13
N PHE A 29 -45.69 -9.48 -17.19
CA PHE A 29 -46.18 -8.45 -16.27
C PHE A 29 -46.25 -8.96 -14.82
N SER A 30 -46.60 -10.23 -14.63
CA SER A 30 -46.64 -10.87 -13.32
C SER A 30 -45.23 -11.03 -12.73
N SER A 31 -44.27 -11.49 -13.53
CA SER A 31 -42.86 -11.59 -13.12
C SER A 31 -42.23 -10.23 -12.78
N LEU A 32 -42.58 -9.16 -13.51
CA LEU A 32 -42.08 -7.81 -13.22
C LEU A 32 -42.65 -7.25 -11.90
N ASN A 33 -43.89 -7.58 -11.56
CA ASN A 33 -44.49 -7.18 -10.29
C ASN A 33 -43.92 -7.97 -9.11
N ILE A 34 -43.59 -9.26 -9.30
CA ILE A 34 -42.90 -10.07 -8.30
C ILE A 34 -41.47 -9.54 -8.07
N ALA A 35 -40.72 -9.19 -9.13
CA ALA A 35 -39.40 -8.57 -9.00
C ALA A 35 -39.45 -7.20 -8.30
N LYS A 36 -40.48 -6.38 -8.57
CA LYS A 36 -40.71 -5.12 -7.83
C LYS A 36 -41.09 -5.35 -6.37
N ALA A 37 -41.81 -6.43 -6.06
CA ALA A 37 -42.16 -6.81 -4.70
C ALA A 37 -40.93 -7.30 -3.91
N GLU A 38 -40.02 -8.06 -4.54
CA GLU A 38 -38.73 -8.42 -3.94
C GLU A 38 -37.83 -7.21 -3.70
N LEU A 39 -37.83 -6.21 -4.60
CA LEU A 39 -37.10 -4.95 -4.41
C LEU A 39 -37.65 -4.13 -3.22
N LYS A 40 -38.97 -4.15 -3.00
CA LYS A 40 -39.63 -3.48 -1.86
C LYS A 40 -39.42 -4.23 -0.54
N SER A 41 -39.43 -5.56 -0.56
CA SER A 41 -39.17 -6.41 0.62
C SER A 41 -37.72 -6.25 1.12
N SER A 42 -36.77 -6.14 0.19
CA SER A 42 -35.36 -5.88 0.51
C SER A 42 -35.12 -4.48 1.10
N GLN A 43 -35.93 -3.48 0.73
CA GLN A 43 -35.87 -2.12 1.33
C GLN A 43 -36.48 -2.04 2.74
N SER A 44 -37.39 -2.93 3.13
CA SER A 44 -38.04 -2.88 4.45
C SER A 44 -37.25 -3.54 5.59
N HIS A 45 -36.15 -4.23 5.30
CA HIS A 45 -35.26 -4.81 6.32
C HIS A 45 -33.98 -4.00 6.59
N PHE A 46 -33.74 -2.91 5.85
CA PHE A 46 -32.76 -1.91 6.30
C PHE A 46 -33.37 -1.14 7.46
N ALA A 47 -32.99 -1.57 8.66
CA ALA A 47 -33.28 -0.93 9.92
C ALA A 47 -33.20 0.60 9.77
N LYS A 48 -34.20 1.26 10.34
CA LYS A 48 -34.19 2.68 10.70
C LYS A 48 -33.05 2.88 11.72
N ILE A 49 -31.79 2.83 11.26
CA ILE A 49 -30.63 3.20 12.07
C ILE A 49 -30.82 4.68 12.34
N SER A 50 -31.24 4.99 13.57
CA SER A 50 -31.22 6.34 14.11
C SER A 50 -29.76 6.79 14.10
N ARG A 51 -29.35 7.44 13.01
CA ARG A 51 -28.04 8.06 12.81
C ARG A 51 -27.93 9.20 13.80
N LYS A 52 -27.59 8.90 15.06
CA LYS A 52 -27.20 9.94 16.00
C LYS A 52 -25.90 10.57 15.47
N PRO A 53 -25.78 11.90 15.37
CA PRO A 53 -24.49 12.51 15.11
C PRO A 53 -23.56 12.18 16.27
N ILE A 54 -22.28 11.88 15.98
CA ILE A 54 -21.25 11.76 17.02
C ILE A 54 -21.26 13.06 17.82
N PRO A 55 -21.04 13.02 19.15
CA PRO A 55 -20.68 14.22 19.88
C PRO A 55 -19.46 14.88 19.21
N SER A 56 -19.62 16.13 18.73
CA SER A 56 -18.59 16.86 17.95
C SER A 56 -17.26 17.00 18.69
N ASN A 57 -17.25 16.78 20.00
CA ASN A 57 -16.06 16.84 20.84
C ASN A 57 -15.00 15.76 20.52
N PHE A 58 -15.37 14.62 19.93
CA PHE A 58 -14.42 13.53 19.66
C PHE A 58 -13.48 13.86 18.49
N CYS A 59 -14.00 14.46 17.42
CA CYS A 59 -13.23 14.80 16.21
C CYS A 59 -12.63 16.22 16.26
N LYS A 60 -13.10 17.09 17.16
CA LYS A 60 -12.77 18.53 17.19
C LYS A 60 -11.27 18.86 17.22
N ASN A 61 -10.47 18.03 17.89
CA ASN A 61 -9.04 18.29 18.09
C ASN A 61 -8.15 17.60 17.04
N LEU A 62 -8.73 16.98 16.02
CA LEU A 62 -7.98 16.34 14.95
C LEU A 62 -7.60 17.33 13.86
N PRO A 63 -6.50 17.09 13.12
CA PRO A 63 -6.11 17.94 12.00
C PRO A 63 -7.18 18.05 10.91
N PHE A 64 -7.96 16.98 10.68
CA PHE A 64 -9.04 16.96 9.70
C PHE A 64 -10.37 16.49 10.32
N PRO A 65 -11.10 17.35 11.06
CA PRO A 65 -12.31 16.95 11.79
C PRO A 65 -13.45 16.42 10.89
N SER A 66 -13.62 16.98 9.69
CA SER A 66 -14.66 16.58 8.73
C SER A 66 -14.52 15.12 8.31
N ASP A 67 -13.28 14.65 8.11
CA ASP A 67 -13.02 13.28 7.68
C ASP A 67 -13.31 12.29 8.81
N CYS A 68 -13.03 12.68 10.06
CA CYS A 68 -13.40 11.90 11.25
C CYS A 68 -14.91 11.77 11.41
N GLU A 69 -15.67 12.85 11.17
CA GLU A 69 -17.14 12.81 11.21
C GLU A 69 -17.72 11.90 10.11
N SER A 70 -17.09 11.88 8.93
CA SER A 70 -17.54 11.09 7.77
C SER A 70 -17.61 9.58 8.04
N ILE A 71 -16.77 9.05 8.94
CA ILE A 71 -16.73 7.63 9.32
C ILE A 71 -18.10 7.15 9.80
N TYR A 72 -18.81 7.98 10.55
CA TYR A 72 -20.07 7.61 11.19
C TYR A 72 -21.29 8.05 10.37
N LEU A 73 -21.12 9.04 9.50
CA LEU A 73 -22.15 9.43 8.52
C LEU A 73 -22.32 8.38 7.41
N THR A 74 -21.22 7.73 7.02
CA THR A 74 -21.20 6.71 5.96
C THR A 74 -21.69 5.33 6.42
N GLY A 75 -22.03 5.17 7.70
CA GLY A 75 -22.52 3.89 8.25
C GLY A 75 -21.43 2.82 8.39
N PHE A 76 -20.15 3.20 8.28
CA PHE A 76 -19.02 2.29 8.48
C PHE A 76 -18.98 1.73 9.91
N SER A 77 -19.36 2.53 10.91
CA SER A 77 -19.53 2.09 12.27
C SER A 77 -20.96 2.36 12.78
N THR A 78 -21.57 1.33 13.37
CA THR A 78 -22.92 1.38 13.95
C THR A 78 -22.90 1.69 15.44
N SER A 79 -21.72 1.68 16.07
CA SER A 79 -21.52 1.97 17.48
C SER A 79 -20.67 3.23 17.66
N PHE A 80 -21.06 4.08 18.62
CA PHE A 80 -20.22 5.20 19.01
C PHE A 80 -18.96 4.68 19.71
N PRO A 81 -17.80 5.34 19.49
CA PRO A 81 -16.59 4.97 20.18
C PRO A 81 -16.79 5.18 21.68
N SER A 82 -16.54 4.14 22.47
CA SER A 82 -16.68 4.20 23.93
C SER A 82 -15.39 4.65 24.60
N SER A 83 -14.26 4.58 23.89
CA SER A 83 -12.94 5.02 24.32
C SER A 83 -12.17 5.76 23.21
N LYS A 84 -11.11 6.49 23.58
CA LYS A 84 -10.16 7.06 22.59
C LYS A 84 -9.51 5.98 21.73
N GLN A 85 -9.32 4.80 22.31
CA GLN A 85 -8.76 3.65 21.64
C GLN A 85 -9.72 3.09 20.59
N ASP A 86 -11.02 3.03 20.90
CA ASP A 86 -12.07 2.62 19.95
C ASP A 86 -12.19 3.63 18.80
N LEU A 87 -12.05 4.93 19.10
CA LEU A 87 -12.03 5.98 18.08
C LEU A 87 -10.83 5.81 17.13
N PHE A 88 -9.66 5.50 17.67
CA PHE A 88 -8.48 5.18 16.88
C PHE A 88 -8.70 3.90 16.04
N ASP A 89 -9.26 2.84 16.61
CA ASP A 89 -9.56 1.60 15.87
C ASP A 89 -10.52 1.83 14.70
N HIS A 90 -11.63 2.53 14.96
CA HIS A 90 -12.58 2.89 13.90
C HIS A 90 -11.93 3.75 12.82
N SER A 91 -11.05 4.69 13.19
CA SER A 91 -10.30 5.52 12.23
C SER A 91 -9.39 4.68 11.34
N VAL A 92 -8.60 3.77 11.92
CA VAL A 92 -7.68 2.91 11.16
C VAL A 92 -8.46 1.98 10.24
N GLN A 93 -9.52 1.35 10.74
CA GLN A 93 -10.36 0.45 9.94
C GLN A 93 -11.02 1.17 8.76
N TYR A 94 -11.54 2.38 8.98
CA TYR A 94 -12.10 3.19 7.90
C TYR A 94 -11.01 3.57 6.87
N THR A 95 -9.83 3.93 7.37
CA THR A 95 -8.68 4.29 6.53
C THR A 95 -8.23 3.10 5.67
N ILE A 96 -8.20 1.87 6.21
CA ILE A 96 -7.92 0.64 5.44
C ILE A 96 -8.93 0.46 4.30
N GLY A 97 -10.23 0.60 4.60
CA GLY A 97 -11.27 0.52 3.58
C GLY A 97 -11.09 1.56 2.46
N LYS A 98 -10.71 2.79 2.83
CA LYS A 98 -10.41 3.85 1.87
C LYS A 98 -9.12 3.59 1.09
N ALA A 99 -8.09 3.03 1.72
CA ALA A 99 -6.86 2.63 1.05
C ALA A 99 -7.12 1.55 -0.01
N HIS A 100 -7.90 0.52 0.30
CA HIS A 100 -8.32 -0.48 -0.68
C HIS A 100 -9.10 0.13 -1.85
N TRP A 101 -10.02 1.06 -1.57
CA TRP A 101 -10.76 1.74 -2.62
C TRP A 101 -9.83 2.57 -3.52
N THR A 102 -8.93 3.37 -2.94
CA THR A 102 -7.96 4.20 -3.65
C THR A 102 -7.01 3.34 -4.49
N ARG A 103 -6.59 2.17 -3.99
CA ARG A 103 -5.80 1.18 -4.73
C ARG A 103 -6.54 0.63 -5.95
N THR A 104 -7.81 0.23 -5.79
CA THR A 104 -8.64 -0.23 -6.91
C THR A 104 -8.81 0.87 -7.95
N LEU A 105 -9.04 2.12 -7.51
CA LEU A 105 -9.07 3.27 -8.41
C LEU A 105 -7.76 3.42 -9.18
N ALA A 106 -6.60 3.35 -8.52
CA ALA A 106 -5.30 3.43 -9.19
C ALA A 106 -5.15 2.33 -10.27
N HIS A 107 -5.55 1.10 -9.94
CA HIS A 107 -5.54 0.00 -10.88
C HIS A 107 -6.44 0.28 -12.11
N ASP A 108 -7.69 0.71 -11.89
CA ASP A 108 -8.64 0.98 -12.97
C ASP A 108 -8.19 2.16 -13.86
N LEU A 109 -7.60 3.19 -13.27
CA LEU A 109 -7.02 4.31 -14.00
C LEU A 109 -5.81 3.83 -14.83
N SER A 110 -4.92 3.02 -14.24
CA SER A 110 -3.75 2.48 -14.95
C SER A 110 -4.16 1.65 -16.18
N PHE A 111 -5.20 0.83 -16.04
CA PHE A 111 -5.73 0.01 -17.12
C PHE A 111 -6.42 0.84 -18.21
N THR A 112 -7.23 1.82 -17.79
CA THR A 112 -7.94 2.72 -18.72
C THR A 112 -6.97 3.56 -19.54
N SER A 113 -5.94 4.12 -18.90
CA SER A 113 -4.91 4.91 -19.56
C SER A 113 -4.05 4.05 -20.50
N SER A 114 -3.70 2.82 -20.10
CA SER A 114 -2.96 1.88 -20.94
C SER A 114 -3.69 1.58 -22.26
N LYS A 115 -5.01 1.37 -22.21
CA LYS A 115 -5.84 1.15 -23.42
C LYS A 115 -5.91 2.36 -24.36
N ARG A 116 -5.80 3.58 -23.84
CA ARG A 116 -5.98 4.80 -24.62
C ARG A 116 -4.72 5.24 -25.36
N LEU A 117 -3.54 5.06 -24.79
CA LEU A 117 -2.33 5.72 -25.28
C LEU A 117 -1.26 4.79 -25.87
N GLY A 118 -1.40 3.47 -25.75
CA GLY A 118 -0.47 2.52 -26.39
C GLY A 118 0.99 2.62 -25.94
N ALA A 119 1.31 3.45 -24.93
CA ALA A 119 2.66 3.70 -24.43
C ALA A 119 2.74 3.49 -22.91
N HIS A 120 3.67 2.64 -22.47
CA HIS A 120 3.90 2.28 -21.06
C HIS A 120 4.47 3.41 -20.19
N SER A 121 5.08 4.44 -20.79
CA SER A 121 5.72 5.54 -20.04
C SER A 121 4.70 6.48 -19.38
N GLU A 122 3.50 6.61 -19.94
CA GLU A 122 2.54 7.61 -19.49
C GLU A 122 1.76 7.19 -18.24
N THR A 123 1.59 5.87 -18.02
CA THR A 123 0.93 5.33 -16.81
C THR A 123 1.88 5.10 -15.65
N ALA A 124 3.18 5.33 -15.82
CA ALA A 124 4.20 5.03 -14.81
C ALA A 124 3.87 5.67 -13.45
N ALA A 125 3.42 6.94 -13.43
CA ALA A 125 3.03 7.63 -12.22
C ALA A 125 1.85 6.98 -11.46
N ILE A 126 0.86 6.47 -12.20
CA ILE A 126 -0.31 5.80 -11.60
C ILE A 126 0.09 4.39 -11.12
N ILE A 127 1.00 3.73 -11.83
CA ILE A 127 1.58 2.45 -11.40
C ILE A 127 2.38 2.63 -10.10
N ASP A 128 3.15 3.70 -9.96
CA ASP A 128 3.84 4.02 -8.70
C ASP A 128 2.85 4.18 -7.55
N CYS A 129 1.78 4.95 -7.76
CA CYS A 129 0.72 5.09 -6.79
C CYS A 129 0.11 3.73 -6.42
N LEU A 130 -0.13 2.84 -7.39
CA LEU A 130 -0.66 1.51 -7.13
C LEU A 130 0.26 0.70 -6.22
N GLU A 131 1.57 0.66 -6.51
CA GLU A 131 2.57 -0.02 -5.67
C GLU A 131 2.61 0.58 -4.25
N LEU A 132 2.66 1.90 -4.13
CA LEU A 132 2.69 2.61 -2.85
C LEU A 132 1.39 2.42 -2.04
N LEU A 133 0.25 2.23 -2.71
CA LEU A 133 -1.04 1.94 -2.10
C LEU A 133 -1.13 0.49 -1.63
N ASP A 134 -0.56 -0.46 -2.36
CA ASP A 134 -0.37 -1.84 -1.89
C ASP A 134 0.39 -1.85 -0.55
N ASP A 135 1.52 -1.15 -0.48
CA ASP A 135 2.30 -1.02 0.75
C ASP A 135 1.52 -0.33 1.88
N THR A 136 0.76 0.71 1.54
CA THR A 136 -0.07 1.45 2.50
C THR A 136 -1.10 0.54 3.15
N VAL A 137 -1.74 -0.34 2.36
CA VAL A 137 -2.70 -1.33 2.87
C VAL A 137 -2.03 -2.29 3.84
N ASP A 138 -0.84 -2.80 3.51
CA ASP A 138 -0.09 -3.73 4.38
C ASP A 138 0.34 -3.05 5.69
N LEU A 139 0.84 -1.81 5.62
CA LEU A 139 1.23 -1.01 6.79
C LEU A 139 0.03 -0.76 7.72
N LEU A 140 -1.11 -0.35 7.18
CA LEU A 140 -2.33 -0.13 7.97
C LEU A 140 -2.87 -1.43 8.55
N SER A 141 -2.76 -2.55 7.83
CA SER A 141 -3.16 -3.87 8.34
C SER A 141 -2.30 -4.33 9.52
N ASN A 142 -0.99 -4.05 9.49
CA ASN A 142 -0.09 -4.31 10.62
C ASN A 142 -0.48 -3.55 11.89
N VAL A 143 -1.01 -2.32 11.76
CA VAL A 143 -1.55 -1.56 12.91
C VAL A 143 -2.69 -2.31 13.59
N VAL A 144 -3.52 -3.03 12.84
CA VAL A 144 -4.63 -3.83 13.39
C VAL A 144 -4.11 -5.13 14.00
N VAL A 145 -3.26 -5.88 13.28
CA VAL A 145 -2.75 -7.18 13.71
C VAL A 145 -1.89 -7.08 14.98
N SER A 146 -0.94 -6.14 15.00
CA SER A 146 -0.07 -5.90 16.16
C SER A 146 -0.84 -5.64 17.45
N ARG A 147 -2.06 -5.09 17.34
CA ARG A 147 -2.89 -4.80 18.49
C ARG A 147 -3.54 -6.03 19.11
N ASN A 148 -3.77 -7.08 18.32
CA ASN A 148 -4.44 -8.30 18.73
C ASN A 148 -3.46 -9.38 19.23
N GLU A 149 -2.23 -9.42 18.70
CA GLU A 149 -1.35 -10.59 18.87
C GLU A 149 0.01 -10.31 19.55
N VAL A 150 0.46 -9.05 19.65
CA VAL A 150 1.82 -8.71 20.11
C VAL A 150 1.83 -8.11 21.54
N PRO A 151 2.87 -8.32 22.38
CA PRO A 151 3.02 -7.66 23.68
C PRO A 151 3.22 -6.13 23.59
N LYS A 152 2.61 -5.35 24.50
CA LYS A 152 2.59 -3.86 24.48
C LYS A 152 3.96 -3.17 24.41
N THR A 153 5.03 -3.82 24.87
CA THR A 153 6.39 -3.26 24.93
C THR A 153 7.07 -3.09 23.57
N TYR A 154 6.61 -3.81 22.55
CA TYR A 154 7.09 -3.68 21.15
C TYR A 154 6.10 -2.90 20.26
N ARG A 155 4.92 -2.54 20.77
CA ARG A 155 3.77 -2.12 19.95
C ARG A 155 3.71 -0.65 19.57
N ASP A 156 4.28 0.23 20.38
CA ASP A 156 4.00 1.66 20.24
C ASP A 156 4.83 2.33 19.13
N ASP A 157 6.15 2.12 19.12
CA ASP A 157 7.01 2.69 18.09
C ASP A 157 6.71 2.10 16.69
N ASP A 158 6.23 0.86 16.62
CA ASP A 158 5.84 0.21 15.37
C ASP A 158 4.57 0.84 14.76
N VAL A 159 3.53 1.15 15.56
CA VAL A 159 2.29 1.78 15.05
C VAL A 159 2.55 3.20 14.54
N HIS A 160 3.35 3.99 15.28
CA HIS A 160 3.78 5.30 14.80
C HIS A 160 4.53 5.20 13.47
N THR A 161 5.42 4.22 13.37
CA THR A 161 6.24 3.98 12.18
C THR A 161 5.39 3.59 10.97
N TRP A 162 4.45 2.65 11.12
CA TRP A 162 3.61 2.23 10.01
C TRP A 162 2.68 3.33 9.52
N LEU A 163 2.07 4.11 10.41
CA LEU A 163 1.21 5.24 10.03
C LEU A 163 2.02 6.36 9.36
N SER A 164 3.23 6.61 9.84
CA SER A 164 4.15 7.58 9.22
C SER A 164 4.61 7.12 7.83
N ALA A 165 4.97 5.85 7.68
CA ALA A 165 5.35 5.27 6.40
C ALA A 165 4.18 5.30 5.40
N ALA A 166 2.96 5.01 5.86
CA ALA A 166 1.75 5.11 5.04
C ALA A 166 1.53 6.54 4.53
N LEU A 167 1.82 7.58 5.33
CA LEU A 167 1.80 8.98 4.88
C LEU A 167 2.87 9.25 3.83
N THR A 168 4.11 8.80 4.06
CA THR A 168 5.21 8.95 3.09
C THR A 168 4.84 8.33 1.75
N ASN A 169 4.20 7.15 1.74
CA ASN A 169 3.75 6.52 0.50
C ASN A 169 2.75 7.39 -0.28
N GLN A 170 1.86 8.11 0.40
CA GLN A 170 0.93 9.01 -0.28
C GLN A 170 1.64 10.25 -0.85
N GLU A 171 2.59 10.83 -0.13
CA GLU A 171 3.40 11.95 -0.63
C GLU A 171 4.24 11.53 -1.84
N THR A 172 4.90 10.38 -1.80
CA THR A 172 5.65 9.84 -2.96
C THR A 172 4.75 9.60 -4.17
N CYS A 173 3.52 9.12 -3.95
CA CYS A 173 2.53 8.98 -5.02
C CYS A 173 2.18 10.34 -5.63
N LEU A 174 1.97 11.37 -4.80
CA LEU A 174 1.69 12.73 -5.28
C LEU A 174 2.85 13.30 -6.09
N GLU A 175 4.09 13.12 -5.64
CA GLU A 175 5.30 13.52 -6.37
C GLU A 175 5.40 12.84 -7.74
N SER A 176 5.11 11.54 -7.81
CA SER A 176 5.08 10.81 -9.10
C SER A 176 4.04 11.37 -10.08
N LEU A 177 2.95 11.98 -9.60
CA LEU A 177 1.85 12.49 -10.42
C LEU A 177 2.10 13.88 -11.04
N GLU A 178 3.18 14.60 -10.69
CA GLU A 178 3.40 16.01 -11.10
C GLU A 178 3.69 16.23 -12.60
N THR A 179 3.59 15.20 -13.46
CA THR A 179 3.99 15.25 -14.89
C THR A 179 2.84 15.54 -15.88
N HIS A 180 3.09 16.41 -16.87
CA HIS A 180 2.11 17.22 -17.64
C HIS A 180 1.26 16.57 -18.78
N ARG A 181 0.88 15.28 -18.76
CA ARG A 181 0.13 14.67 -19.92
C ARG A 181 -1.16 13.90 -19.63
N LEU A 182 -1.43 13.50 -18.38
CA LEU A 182 -2.66 12.77 -17.99
C LEU A 182 -3.44 13.53 -16.92
N GLU A 183 -3.74 14.80 -17.15
CA GLU A 183 -4.20 15.71 -16.09
C GLU A 183 -5.49 15.25 -15.38
N SER A 184 -6.47 14.68 -16.09
CA SER A 184 -7.75 14.30 -15.46
C SER A 184 -7.64 13.02 -14.62
N GLU A 185 -7.02 11.95 -15.14
CA GLU A 185 -6.79 10.74 -14.36
C GLU A 185 -5.81 10.98 -13.20
N LYS A 186 -4.74 11.75 -13.43
CA LYS A 186 -3.78 12.13 -12.36
C LYS A 186 -4.42 13.03 -11.32
N ALA A 187 -5.26 13.99 -11.69
CA ALA A 187 -5.99 14.81 -10.72
C ALA A 187 -6.95 13.97 -9.88
N THR A 188 -7.62 12.99 -10.49
CA THR A 188 -8.50 12.05 -9.78
C THR A 188 -7.70 11.21 -8.78
N MET A 189 -6.54 10.70 -9.21
CA MET A 189 -5.64 9.94 -8.35
C MET A 189 -5.08 10.80 -7.21
N ALA A 190 -4.57 12.01 -7.52
CA ALA A 190 -4.00 12.94 -6.56
C ALA A 190 -5.03 13.39 -5.51
N THR A 191 -6.28 13.62 -5.92
CA THR A 191 -7.37 13.93 -4.99
C THR A 191 -7.60 12.78 -4.02
N SER A 192 -7.62 11.55 -4.53
CA SER A 192 -7.84 10.37 -3.70
C SER A 192 -6.67 10.08 -2.76
N ALA A 193 -5.42 10.29 -3.21
CA ALA A 193 -4.21 10.20 -2.40
C ALA A 193 -4.22 11.23 -1.26
N ARG A 194 -4.55 12.51 -1.54
CA ARG A 194 -4.67 13.56 -0.52
C ARG A 194 -5.75 13.25 0.52
N ASN A 195 -6.92 12.80 0.08
CA ASN A 195 -8.00 12.40 1.00
C ASN A 195 -7.54 11.23 1.89
N LEU A 196 -6.78 10.28 1.35
CA LEU A 196 -6.22 9.18 2.12
C LEU A 196 -5.15 9.68 3.12
N SER A 197 -4.26 10.59 2.72
CA SER A 197 -3.30 11.23 3.63
C SER A 197 -3.98 11.90 4.83
N GLN A 198 -5.11 12.56 4.63
CA GLN A 198 -5.88 13.20 5.70
C GLN A 198 -6.41 12.17 6.72
N LEU A 199 -6.95 11.05 6.22
CA LEU A 199 -7.42 9.94 7.06
C LEU A 199 -6.30 9.26 7.85
N ILE A 200 -5.15 9.03 7.20
CA ILE A 200 -3.96 8.47 7.88
C ILE A 200 -3.45 9.47 8.94
N THR A 201 -3.44 10.78 8.63
CA THR A 201 -3.01 11.83 9.57
C THR A 201 -3.91 11.90 10.81
N ASN A 202 -5.23 11.78 10.63
CA ASN A 202 -6.17 11.68 11.74
C ASN A 202 -5.89 10.45 12.60
N SER A 203 -5.65 9.30 11.96
CA SER A 203 -5.33 8.04 12.66
C SER A 203 -4.03 8.17 13.46
N LEU A 204 -2.98 8.78 12.90
CA LEU A 204 -1.73 9.09 13.59
C LEU A 204 -1.93 10.05 14.78
N SER A 205 -2.74 11.08 14.60
CA SER A 205 -3.05 12.05 15.66
C SER A 205 -3.82 11.43 16.82
N LEU A 206 -4.76 10.53 16.52
CA LEU A 206 -5.51 9.75 17.52
C LEU A 206 -4.60 8.79 18.29
N TYR A 207 -3.67 8.14 17.58
CA TYR A 207 -2.66 7.29 18.18
C TYR A 207 -1.78 8.07 19.17
N LEU A 208 -1.17 9.16 18.72
CA LEU A 208 -0.31 10.03 19.54
C LEU A 208 -1.07 10.63 20.75
N SER A 209 -2.36 10.90 20.60
CA SER A 209 -3.21 11.41 21.69
C SER A 209 -3.57 10.33 22.73
N SER A 210 -3.45 9.06 22.36
CA SER A 210 -3.74 7.91 23.22
C SER A 210 -2.49 7.39 23.93
N THR A 211 -1.30 7.58 23.36
CA THR A 211 -0.01 7.12 23.92
C THR A 211 0.71 8.16 24.78
N LYS A 212 0.23 9.41 24.85
CA LYS A 212 0.70 10.42 25.80
C LYS A 212 0.28 10.09 27.24
N SER A 213 0.93 9.08 27.82
CA SER A 213 1.09 8.87 29.26
C SER A 213 2.45 8.22 29.48
N LYS A 214 3.32 8.91 30.23
CA LYS A 214 4.75 8.63 30.50
C LYS A 214 5.80 9.32 29.62
N SER A 215 5.66 10.62 29.39
CA SER A 215 6.84 11.51 29.40
C SER A 215 6.96 12.16 30.77
N GLY A 216 7.09 11.31 31.80
CA GLY A 216 7.60 11.74 33.10
C GLY A 216 9.07 12.07 32.92
N ALA A 217 9.45 13.28 33.30
CA ALA A 217 10.79 13.81 33.25
C ALA A 217 11.82 12.82 33.81
N GLY A 218 12.70 12.36 32.93
CA GLY A 218 13.98 11.77 33.26
C GLY A 218 15.00 12.36 32.30
N ALA A 219 15.51 13.54 32.63
CA ALA A 219 16.75 14.05 32.04
C ALA A 219 17.87 13.07 32.42
N GLY A 220 18.07 12.04 31.61
CA GLY A 220 18.97 10.93 31.89
C GLY A 220 19.73 10.56 30.63
N ALA A 221 20.91 11.16 30.49
CA ALA A 221 21.98 10.80 29.56
C ALA A 221 21.59 10.67 28.08
N ARG A 222 21.91 11.70 27.30
CA ARG A 222 22.39 11.46 25.93
C ARG A 222 23.67 10.63 26.06
N LYS A 223 23.55 9.30 26.14
CA LYS A 223 24.67 8.40 25.91
C LYS A 223 25.06 8.62 24.45
N LEU A 224 26.14 9.37 24.25
CA LEU A 224 26.83 9.40 22.98
C LEU A 224 27.12 7.93 22.65
N LEU A 225 26.56 7.42 21.54
CA LEU A 225 26.94 6.10 21.05
C LEU A 225 28.46 6.12 20.91
N SER A 226 29.14 5.19 21.56
CA SER A 226 30.58 5.05 21.35
C SER A 226 30.80 4.76 19.87
N VAL A 227 31.84 5.36 19.28
CA VAL A 227 32.19 5.16 17.86
C VAL A 227 32.47 3.67 17.66
N GLY A 228 31.52 2.92 17.13
CA GLY A 228 31.63 1.48 16.88
C GLY A 228 30.48 0.62 17.42
N GLU A 229 29.60 1.13 18.27
CA GLU A 229 28.45 0.35 18.75
C GLU A 229 27.23 0.50 17.82
N PHE A 230 26.73 -0.63 17.31
CA PHE A 230 25.48 -0.66 16.56
C PHE A 230 24.30 -0.13 17.38
N PRO A 231 23.35 0.59 16.75
CA PRO A 231 22.14 1.04 17.42
C PRO A 231 21.35 -0.12 18.05
N ALA A 232 20.61 0.18 19.12
CA ALA A 232 19.80 -0.80 19.85
C ALA A 232 18.78 -1.55 18.98
N TRP A 233 18.32 -0.94 17.88
CA TRP A 233 17.38 -1.55 16.93
C TRP A 233 18.01 -2.58 16.01
N VAL A 234 19.34 -2.64 15.90
CA VAL A 234 20.02 -3.70 15.14
C VAL A 234 20.13 -4.94 16.04
N PRO A 235 19.52 -6.10 15.67
CA PRO A 235 19.61 -7.33 16.45
C PRO A 235 21.04 -7.84 16.61
N ALA A 236 21.34 -8.57 17.69
CA ALA A 236 22.70 -9.07 17.95
C ALA A 236 23.24 -9.97 16.82
N GLY A 237 22.40 -10.83 16.24
CA GLY A 237 22.77 -11.67 15.09
C GLY A 237 23.11 -10.86 13.84
N ASP A 238 22.43 -9.72 13.65
CA ASP A 238 22.72 -8.80 12.55
C ASP A 238 24.08 -8.14 12.77
N ARG A 239 24.34 -7.63 13.98
CA ARG A 239 25.64 -7.03 14.33
C ARG A 239 26.79 -7.99 14.04
N GLN A 240 26.67 -9.23 14.49
CA GLN A 240 27.67 -10.26 14.24
C GLN A 240 27.90 -10.50 12.75
N LEU A 241 26.82 -10.52 11.95
CA LEU A 241 26.91 -10.70 10.51
C LEU A 241 27.53 -9.50 9.79
N LEU A 242 27.25 -8.28 10.25
CA LEU A 242 27.77 -7.03 9.70
C LEU A 242 29.24 -6.80 10.09
N GLU A 243 29.71 -7.41 11.18
CA GLU A 243 31.10 -7.39 11.65
C GLU A 243 31.94 -8.56 11.09
N ALA A 244 31.30 -9.62 10.60
CA ALA A 244 31.99 -10.78 10.06
C ALA A 244 32.72 -10.46 8.74
N PRO A 245 33.92 -11.01 8.51
CA PRO A 245 34.58 -10.89 7.21
C PRO A 245 33.74 -11.60 6.14
N VAL A 246 33.72 -11.03 4.92
CA VAL A 246 32.88 -11.50 3.80
C VAL A 246 33.11 -13.00 3.49
N GLU A 247 34.32 -13.48 3.72
CA GLU A 247 34.76 -14.87 3.51
C GLU A 247 34.10 -15.87 4.49
N GLU A 248 33.68 -15.43 5.67
CA GLU A 248 33.03 -16.26 6.70
C GLU A 248 31.50 -16.25 6.57
N ILE A 249 30.94 -15.35 5.76
CA ILE A 249 29.50 -15.24 5.57
C ILE A 249 29.01 -16.33 4.63
N LYS A 250 28.15 -17.24 5.12
CA LYS A 250 27.51 -18.27 4.29
C LYS A 250 26.55 -17.62 3.28
N ALA A 251 26.97 -17.54 2.02
CA ALA A 251 26.14 -17.07 0.92
C ALA A 251 25.06 -18.08 0.54
N HIS A 252 23.86 -17.58 0.23
CA HIS A 252 22.79 -18.37 -0.41
C HIS A 252 22.92 -18.31 -1.93
N ALA A 253 23.37 -17.18 -2.48
CA ALA A 253 23.77 -17.04 -3.88
C ALA A 253 25.02 -16.16 -4.02
N VAL A 254 25.76 -16.41 -5.11
CA VAL A 254 26.94 -15.65 -5.49
C VAL A 254 26.71 -15.10 -6.90
N VAL A 255 26.73 -13.78 -7.05
CA VAL A 255 26.54 -13.10 -8.32
C VAL A 255 27.90 -12.69 -8.87
N ALA A 256 28.23 -13.15 -10.07
CA ALA A 256 29.48 -12.83 -10.74
C ALA A 256 29.31 -12.70 -12.26
N LYS A 257 29.78 -11.57 -12.83
CA LYS A 257 29.70 -11.31 -14.28
C LYS A 257 30.62 -12.19 -15.13
N ASP A 258 31.69 -12.68 -14.54
CA ASP A 258 32.68 -13.55 -15.18
C ASP A 258 32.21 -15.01 -15.30
N GLY A 259 31.01 -15.33 -14.82
CA GLY A 259 30.46 -16.68 -14.82
C GLY A 259 30.98 -17.58 -13.70
N SER A 260 31.78 -17.05 -12.76
CA SER A 260 32.32 -17.81 -11.63
C SER A 260 31.37 -17.93 -10.42
N GLY A 261 30.20 -17.29 -10.50
CA GLY A 261 29.14 -17.30 -9.47
C GLY A 261 27.96 -18.18 -9.88
N SER A 262 26.97 -18.31 -8.99
CA SER A 262 25.70 -18.99 -9.31
C SER A 262 24.85 -18.20 -10.29
N HIS A 263 24.95 -16.86 -10.30
CA HIS A 263 24.15 -15.99 -11.15
C HIS A 263 25.00 -14.92 -11.85
N GLY A 264 24.59 -14.52 -13.05
CA GLY A 264 25.23 -13.42 -13.79
C GLY A 264 24.71 -12.03 -13.42
N THR A 265 23.47 -11.95 -12.90
CA THR A 265 22.78 -10.69 -12.55
C THR A 265 22.23 -10.77 -11.12
N ILE A 266 22.09 -9.61 -10.48
CA ILE A 266 21.61 -9.53 -9.11
C ILE A 266 20.09 -9.78 -9.07
N GLY A 267 19.37 -9.27 -10.09
CA GLY A 267 17.93 -9.51 -10.22
C GLY A 267 17.57 -11.00 -10.29
N ALA A 268 18.30 -11.79 -11.09
CA ALA A 268 18.04 -13.23 -11.21
C ALA A 268 18.26 -13.97 -9.89
N ALA A 269 19.29 -13.58 -9.12
CA ALA A 269 19.53 -14.17 -7.81
C ALA A 269 18.40 -13.87 -6.82
N ILE A 270 17.83 -12.65 -6.87
CA ILE A 270 16.69 -12.27 -6.03
C ILE A 270 15.43 -13.04 -6.46
N ASP A 271 15.19 -13.18 -7.75
CA ASP A 271 14.03 -13.89 -8.29
C ASP A 271 14.08 -15.39 -7.98
N GLU A 272 15.23 -16.06 -8.12
CA GLU A 272 15.38 -17.47 -7.75
C GLU A 272 15.15 -17.67 -6.25
N LEU A 273 15.78 -16.83 -5.44
CA LEU A 273 15.71 -16.96 -3.99
C LEU A 273 14.36 -16.56 -3.42
N SER A 274 13.54 -15.82 -4.18
CA SER A 274 12.23 -15.31 -3.77
C SER A 274 11.31 -16.36 -3.13
N ALA A 275 11.34 -17.59 -3.63
CA ALA A 275 10.55 -18.71 -3.10
C ALA A 275 11.07 -19.21 -1.74
N SER A 276 12.38 -19.15 -1.51
CA SER A 276 13.04 -19.58 -0.26
C SER A 276 13.01 -18.51 0.84
N MET A 277 12.83 -17.23 0.49
CA MET A 277 12.82 -16.12 1.45
C MET A 277 11.58 -16.08 2.36
N ALA A 278 10.57 -16.91 2.06
CA ALA A 278 9.33 -16.99 2.82
C ALA A 278 9.50 -17.75 4.16
N GLU A 279 10.54 -18.56 4.32
CA GLU A 279 10.71 -19.47 5.49
C GLU A 279 11.38 -18.81 6.71
N GLY A 280 11.48 -17.48 6.76
CA GLY A 280 11.92 -16.75 7.96
C GLY A 280 13.44 -16.69 8.20
N GLY A 281 14.24 -17.16 7.25
CA GLY A 281 15.70 -16.99 7.24
C GLY A 281 16.15 -15.68 6.59
N ARG A 282 17.37 -15.22 6.92
CA ARG A 282 18.03 -14.13 6.17
C ARG A 282 18.68 -14.69 4.92
N THR A 283 18.36 -14.09 3.78
CA THR A 283 18.97 -14.47 2.51
C THR A 283 20.15 -13.56 2.21
N VAL A 284 21.34 -14.16 2.14
CA VAL A 284 22.59 -13.45 1.85
C VAL A 284 22.99 -13.68 0.40
N ILE A 285 23.11 -12.60 -0.37
CA ILE A 285 23.59 -12.60 -1.74
C ILE A 285 24.96 -11.93 -1.76
N GLN A 286 25.99 -12.69 -2.11
CA GLN A 286 27.33 -12.16 -2.32
C GLN A 286 27.48 -11.68 -3.76
N ILE A 287 28.07 -10.51 -3.96
CA ILE A 287 28.25 -9.88 -5.26
C ILE A 287 29.75 -9.67 -5.46
N LYS A 288 30.31 -10.33 -6.48
CA LYS A 288 31.72 -10.21 -6.80
C LYS A 288 32.10 -8.81 -7.30
N ALA A 289 33.39 -8.53 -7.37
CA ALA A 289 33.90 -7.30 -7.97
C ALA A 289 33.40 -7.15 -9.41
N GLY A 290 32.90 -5.97 -9.74
CA GLY A 290 32.30 -5.69 -11.04
C GLY A 290 31.40 -4.45 -11.01
N THR A 291 31.17 -3.89 -12.19
CA THR A 291 30.17 -2.83 -12.39
C THR A 291 28.90 -3.45 -12.95
N TYR A 292 27.82 -3.44 -12.18
CA TYR A 292 26.51 -4.02 -12.50
C TYR A 292 25.56 -2.90 -12.92
N GLN A 293 25.14 -2.89 -14.18
CA GLN A 293 24.19 -1.91 -14.69
C GLN A 293 22.78 -2.52 -14.66
N GLU A 294 22.14 -2.44 -13.50
CA GLU A 294 20.87 -3.12 -13.20
C GLU A 294 20.01 -2.24 -12.29
N TYR A 295 18.69 -2.42 -12.37
CA TYR A 295 17.72 -1.82 -11.45
C TYR A 295 17.19 -2.90 -10.54
N ILE A 296 17.58 -2.85 -9.28
CA ILE A 296 17.21 -3.88 -8.30
C ILE A 296 15.92 -3.46 -7.62
N LYS A 297 14.86 -4.25 -7.85
CA LYS A 297 13.59 -4.16 -7.14
C LYS A 297 13.47 -5.37 -6.21
N ILE A 298 13.38 -5.12 -4.90
CA ILE A 298 13.09 -6.16 -3.91
C ILE A 298 11.59 -6.11 -3.62
N PRO A 299 10.81 -7.14 -4.00
CA PRO A 299 9.37 -7.18 -3.73
C PRO A 299 9.07 -7.18 -2.24
N THR A 300 7.94 -6.57 -1.87
CA THR A 300 7.47 -6.39 -0.47
C THR A 300 7.30 -7.69 0.30
N LYS A 301 6.92 -8.76 -0.41
CA LYS A 301 6.74 -10.10 0.14
C LYS A 301 8.07 -10.78 0.47
N GLN A 302 9.17 -10.31 -0.10
CA GLN A 302 10.52 -10.82 0.19
C GLN A 302 11.12 -10.01 1.34
N LYS A 303 11.33 -10.68 2.47
CA LYS A 303 11.88 -10.05 3.68
C LYS A 303 13.30 -10.52 3.92
N ASN A 304 14.08 -9.71 4.62
CA ASN A 304 15.41 -10.07 5.15
C ASN A 304 16.48 -10.41 4.09
N VAL A 305 16.58 -9.61 3.03
CA VAL A 305 17.66 -9.71 2.03
C VAL A 305 18.89 -8.92 2.48
N LEU A 306 20.07 -9.54 2.43
CA LEU A 306 21.36 -8.89 2.63
C LEU A 306 22.22 -9.01 1.37
N LEU A 307 22.59 -7.87 0.79
CA LEU A 307 23.54 -7.80 -0.32
C LEU A 307 24.93 -7.50 0.23
N VAL A 308 25.92 -8.33 -0.11
CA VAL A 308 27.31 -8.19 0.36
C VAL A 308 28.25 -8.10 -0.84
N GLY A 309 28.97 -6.99 -0.99
CA GLY A 309 29.98 -6.83 -2.04
C GLY A 309 31.39 -7.18 -1.57
N GLU A 310 32.30 -7.50 -2.49
CA GLU A 310 33.74 -7.79 -2.22
C GLU A 310 34.56 -6.56 -1.76
N GLY A 311 33.93 -5.39 -1.69
CA GLY A 311 34.52 -4.20 -1.07
C GLY A 311 34.04 -2.91 -1.71
N LYS A 312 34.23 -1.82 -0.96
CA LYS A 312 33.91 -0.46 -1.40
C LYS A 312 34.66 -0.14 -2.70
N GLY A 313 33.92 0.21 -3.75
CA GLY A 313 34.49 0.58 -5.06
C GLY A 313 34.95 -0.60 -5.93
N LYS A 314 34.93 -1.84 -5.42
CA LYS A 314 35.14 -3.06 -6.22
C LYS A 314 33.82 -3.55 -6.82
N THR A 315 32.78 -3.58 -6.00
CA THR A 315 31.42 -3.88 -6.42
C THR A 315 30.65 -2.57 -6.54
N VAL A 316 30.18 -2.25 -7.74
CA VAL A 316 29.44 -1.01 -8.02
C VAL A 316 28.17 -1.37 -8.78
N ILE A 317 27.03 -0.90 -8.29
CA ILE A 317 25.74 -1.05 -8.97
C ILE A 317 25.39 0.33 -9.51
N VAL A 318 25.10 0.42 -10.81
CA VAL A 318 24.87 1.68 -11.53
C VAL A 318 23.52 1.64 -12.25
N GLY A 319 22.83 2.77 -12.23
CA GLY A 319 21.62 3.04 -12.99
C GLY A 319 21.74 4.40 -13.69
N ASN A 320 21.02 4.55 -14.80
CA ASN A 320 21.00 5.74 -15.65
C ASN A 320 19.58 6.31 -15.88
N LYS A 321 18.55 5.82 -15.17
CA LYS A 321 17.19 6.35 -15.21
C LYS A 321 17.13 7.69 -14.50
N ASN A 322 16.40 8.64 -15.09
CA ASN A 322 16.15 9.94 -14.52
C ASN A 322 14.76 10.45 -14.95
N SER A 323 14.30 11.53 -14.29
CA SER A 323 13.00 12.14 -14.55
C SER A 323 12.88 12.75 -15.94
N ASP A 324 13.97 13.34 -16.45
CA ASP A 324 14.00 14.07 -17.71
C ASP A 324 13.84 13.11 -18.92
N ASP A 325 14.32 11.88 -18.78
CA ASP A 325 14.21 10.79 -19.76
C ASP A 325 12.89 9.99 -19.63
N GLY A 326 11.94 10.47 -18.81
CA GLY A 326 10.59 9.90 -18.71
C GLY A 326 10.41 8.79 -17.66
N SER A 327 11.39 8.60 -16.75
CA SER A 327 11.17 7.82 -15.52
C SER A 327 10.48 8.69 -14.47
N THR A 328 9.79 8.08 -13.50
CA THR A 328 9.38 8.80 -12.29
C THR A 328 10.53 8.87 -11.29
N THR A 329 10.48 9.81 -10.35
CA THR A 329 11.44 9.90 -9.23
C THR A 329 11.51 8.56 -8.49
N TYR A 330 10.35 7.97 -8.19
CA TYR A 330 10.24 6.66 -7.55
C TYR A 330 10.89 5.52 -8.37
N ASN A 331 10.67 5.45 -9.69
CA ASN A 331 11.26 4.39 -10.53
C ASN A 331 12.72 4.64 -10.98
N SER A 332 13.30 5.79 -10.65
CA SER A 332 14.67 6.12 -11.03
C SER A 332 15.73 5.49 -10.12
N ALA A 333 15.32 4.99 -8.95
CA ALA A 333 16.22 4.37 -7.99
C ALA A 333 16.97 3.16 -8.58
N THR A 334 18.29 3.13 -8.39
CA THR A 334 19.16 2.02 -8.84
C THR A 334 19.00 0.78 -7.95
N VAL A 335 18.87 0.99 -6.64
CA VAL A 335 18.55 -0.06 -5.66
C VAL A 335 17.41 0.45 -4.80
N GLY A 336 16.25 -0.16 -4.94
CA GLY A 336 15.04 0.18 -4.20
C GLY A 336 14.53 -1.02 -3.42
N ASN A 337 14.31 -0.84 -2.12
CA ASN A 337 13.39 -1.69 -1.39
C ASN A 337 12.00 -1.05 -1.51
N CYS A 338 11.05 -1.73 -2.14
CA CYS A 338 9.68 -1.26 -2.28
C CYS A 338 8.88 -1.47 -0.98
N SER A 339 9.51 -1.38 0.20
CA SER A 339 8.84 -1.56 1.48
C SER A 339 9.58 -0.84 2.60
N PHE A 340 8.88 0.08 3.25
CA PHE A 340 9.30 0.62 4.54
C PHE A 340 8.88 -0.34 5.67
N HIS A 341 9.46 -1.55 5.71
CA HIS A 341 9.33 -2.42 6.88
C HIS A 341 10.55 -2.23 7.77
N SER A 342 10.52 -1.14 8.54
CA SER A 342 11.48 -0.93 9.61
C SER A 342 10.72 -1.06 10.93
N SER A 343 10.85 -2.19 11.63
CA SER A 343 10.59 -2.22 13.07
C SER A 343 11.71 -1.42 13.71
N VAL A 344 11.58 -0.09 13.64
CA VAL A 344 12.57 0.85 14.18
C VAL A 344 11.91 1.48 15.39
N ASN A 345 12.18 0.84 16.53
CA ASN A 345 11.94 1.36 17.86
C ASN A 345 12.84 2.59 18.05
N SER A 346 12.41 3.73 17.51
CA SER A 346 13.11 5.00 17.68
C SER A 346 12.17 6.06 18.21
N ARG A 347 12.33 6.31 19.51
CA ARG A 347 11.94 7.55 20.17
C ARG A 347 12.69 8.75 19.56
N PHE A 348 12.26 9.20 18.39
CA PHE A 348 12.56 10.55 17.92
C PHE A 348 11.50 11.49 18.50
N SER A 349 11.93 12.36 19.42
CA SER A 349 11.13 13.54 19.79
C SER A 349 11.03 14.47 18.58
N PHE A 350 9.95 14.33 17.80
CA PHE A 350 9.61 15.26 16.74
C PHE A 350 8.90 16.48 17.33
N ASN A 351 9.65 17.57 17.50
CA ASN A 351 9.06 18.91 17.48
C ASN A 351 9.06 19.39 16.02
N TYR A 352 7.86 19.65 15.50
CA TYR A 352 7.53 20.51 14.36
C TYR A 352 8.27 20.29 13.01
N LEU A 353 7.51 19.71 12.07
CA LEU A 353 7.26 20.22 10.71
C LEU A 353 8.40 20.31 9.66
N PHE A 354 9.62 19.80 9.87
CA PHE A 354 10.66 20.00 8.83
C PHE A 354 11.59 18.82 8.50
N CYS A 355 11.29 17.58 8.91
CA CYS A 355 12.22 16.46 8.69
C CYS A 355 11.61 15.20 8.05
N PHE A 356 10.66 15.35 7.12
CA PHE A 356 10.19 14.23 6.29
C PHE A 356 10.86 14.16 4.91
N GLN A 357 11.60 15.20 4.49
CA GLN A 357 12.24 15.27 3.17
C GLN A 357 13.57 14.48 3.03
N ILE A 358 14.08 13.83 4.09
CA ILE A 358 15.46 13.29 4.09
C ILE A 358 15.54 11.76 4.03
N PHE A 359 14.48 11.03 4.35
CA PHE A 359 14.56 9.55 4.35
C PHE A 359 14.33 8.90 2.98
N VAL A 360 13.87 9.66 1.97
CA VAL A 360 13.57 9.13 0.63
C VAL A 360 14.81 8.97 -0.26
N CYS A 361 15.98 9.52 0.09
CA CYS A 361 17.16 9.45 -0.81
C CYS A 361 18.54 9.30 -0.15
N TYR A 362 18.62 8.97 1.15
CA TYR A 362 19.90 8.67 1.82
C TYR A 362 20.10 7.17 2.07
N LEU A 363 19.99 6.34 1.03
CA LEU A 363 20.85 5.17 0.90
C LEU A 363 22.21 5.60 0.33
N ASN A 364 22.87 6.55 1.01
CA ASN A 364 24.28 6.80 0.79
C ASN A 364 25.06 5.71 1.51
N PHE A 365 25.76 4.89 0.72
CA PHE A 365 26.89 4.07 1.14
C PHE A 365 26.69 3.23 2.40
N TRP A 366 26.22 1.99 2.23
CA TRP A 366 26.60 0.94 3.18
C TRP A 366 28.02 0.46 2.84
N SER A 367 28.98 1.23 3.36
CA SER A 367 30.39 0.93 3.42
C SER A 367 30.62 -0.04 4.59
N VAL A 368 30.77 -1.33 4.30
CA VAL A 368 31.48 -2.24 5.22
C VAL A 368 32.91 -1.72 5.31
N LYS A 369 33.27 -1.15 6.46
CA LYS A 369 34.66 -0.83 6.79
C LYS A 369 35.38 -2.14 7.03
N ASN A 370 36.05 -2.68 6.01
CA ASN A 370 37.20 -3.55 6.27
C ASN A 370 38.39 -2.63 6.55
N LYS A 371 38.96 -2.79 7.74
CA LYS A 371 40.32 -2.34 8.04
C LYS A 371 41.33 -3.25 7.36
#